data_AF-A0A7Y6QR46-F1
#
_entry.id   AF-A0A7Y6QR46-F1
#
_cell.length_a   1.000
_cell.length_b   1.000
_cell.length_c   1.000
_cell.angle_alpha   90.00
_cell.angle_beta   90.00
_cell.angle_gamma   90.00
#
_symmetry.space_group_name_H-M   'P 1'
#
loop_
_entity.id
_entity.type
_entity.pdbx_description
1 polymer ?
#
loop_
_entity_poly.entity_id
_entity_poly.type
_entity_poly.pdbx_seq_one_letter_code
_entity_poly.pdbx_strand_id
1 'polypeptide(L)'
;MAVVCLGMLGAAPAQACWHEIGAKYGISPYLLHAIAKTESNLNPRAINRSNANGSYDIGLMQINSSWLPVLRRHGITEAQLYEPCVSIEVGAWILAQNIHQLGNSWTAVGAYNSPKAATRLRYAARVYRNLTPEAAR
;
A
#
# COMPACT_ATOMS: atom_id res chain seq x y z
N MET A 1 -0.28 -43.99 -31.39
CA MET A 1 -0.73 -43.63 -30.02
C MET A 1 -0.46 -42.15 -29.83
N ALA A 2 -1.49 -41.31 -29.74
CA ALA A 2 -1.33 -39.89 -29.48
C ALA A 2 -1.49 -39.64 -27.98
N VAL A 3 -0.41 -39.18 -27.33
CA VAL A 3 -0.46 -38.72 -25.94
C VAL A 3 -1.01 -37.30 -25.97
N VAL A 4 -2.24 -37.13 -25.50
CA VAL A 4 -2.81 -35.81 -25.23
C VAL A 4 -2.28 -35.37 -23.87
N CYS A 5 -1.27 -34.49 -23.86
CA CYS A 5 -0.90 -33.76 -22.66
C CYS A 5 -2.00 -32.73 -22.36
N LEU A 6 -2.85 -33.07 -21.40
CA LEU A 6 -3.81 -32.14 -20.82
C LEU A 6 -3.02 -31.08 -20.03
N GLY A 7 -2.77 -29.93 -20.67
CA GLY A 7 -2.14 -28.79 -20.02
C GLY A 7 -3.04 -28.30 -18.89
N MET A 8 -2.59 -28.44 -17.65
CA MET A 8 -3.24 -27.81 -16.51
C MET A 8 -3.11 -26.29 -16.64
N LEU A 9 -4.20 -25.60 -16.97
CA LEU A 9 -4.32 -24.17 -16.72
C LEU A 9 -4.41 -23.97 -15.20
N GLY A 10 -3.26 -23.96 -14.54
CA GLY A 10 -3.16 -23.42 -13.18
C GLY A 10 -3.50 -21.94 -13.25
N ALA A 11 -4.65 -21.55 -12.71
CA ALA A 11 -4.88 -20.15 -12.37
C ALA A 11 -3.80 -19.76 -11.37
N ALA A 12 -2.79 -19.02 -11.84
CA ALA A 12 -1.85 -18.38 -10.94
C ALA A 12 -2.72 -17.59 -9.94
N PRO A 13 -2.50 -17.73 -8.62
CA PRO A 13 -3.15 -16.82 -7.69
C PRO A 13 -2.82 -15.44 -8.22
N ALA A 14 -3.80 -14.53 -8.29
CA ALA A 14 -3.51 -13.16 -8.69
C ALA A 14 -2.44 -12.64 -7.74
N GLN A 15 -1.17 -12.72 -8.14
CA GLN A 15 -0.07 -12.09 -7.44
C GLN A 15 -0.44 -10.63 -7.54
N ALA A 16 -1.00 -10.09 -6.45
CA ALA A 16 -1.31 -8.69 -6.38
C ALA A 16 -0.06 -7.92 -6.83
N CYS A 17 -0.29 -6.82 -7.55
CA CYS A 17 0.67 -5.94 -8.23
C CYS A 17 1.80 -5.36 -7.34
N TRP A 18 2.02 -5.89 -6.14
CA TRP A 18 3.10 -5.56 -5.22
C TRP A 18 4.47 -5.50 -5.90
N HIS A 19 4.82 -6.51 -6.69
CA HIS A 19 6.14 -6.57 -7.34
C HIS A 19 6.29 -5.54 -8.45
N GLU A 20 5.28 -5.39 -9.31
CA GLU A 20 5.27 -4.41 -10.39
C GLU A 20 5.35 -2.98 -9.86
N ILE A 21 4.48 -2.65 -8.91
CA ILE A 21 4.42 -1.32 -8.29
C ILE A 21 5.66 -1.08 -7.43
N GLY A 22 6.10 -2.08 -6.67
CA GLY A 22 7.33 -2.00 -5.91
C GLY A 22 8.54 -1.69 -6.79
N ALA A 23 8.68 -2.39 -7.92
CA ALA A 23 9.73 -2.11 -8.90
C ALA A 23 9.60 -0.69 -9.49
N LYS A 24 8.38 -0.26 -9.84
CA LYS A 24 8.10 1.07 -10.39
C LYS A 24 8.58 2.21 -9.47
N TYR A 25 8.39 2.08 -8.16
CA TYR A 25 8.74 3.11 -7.19
C TYR A 25 10.07 2.87 -6.46
N GLY A 26 10.76 1.77 -6.74
CA GLY A 26 11.96 1.36 -6.00
C GLY A 26 11.67 1.01 -4.53
N ILE A 27 10.48 0.47 -4.25
CA ILE A 27 10.01 0.11 -2.92
C ILE A 27 9.87 -1.41 -2.83
N SER A 28 10.32 -2.01 -1.73
CA SER A 28 10.15 -3.45 -1.52
C SER A 28 8.66 -3.85 -1.57
N PRO A 29 8.27 -4.87 -2.37
CA PRO A 29 6.89 -5.37 -2.41
C PRO A 29 6.42 -5.84 -1.04
N TYR A 30 7.34 -6.38 -0.22
CA TYR A 30 7.03 -6.81 1.14
C TYR A 30 6.75 -5.64 2.09
N LEU A 31 7.41 -4.49 1.89
CA LEU A 31 7.12 -3.28 2.65
C LEU A 31 5.73 -2.74 2.30
N LEU A 32 5.37 -2.71 1.01
CA LEU A 32 4.02 -2.32 0.58
C LEU A 32 2.95 -3.24 1.20
N HIS A 33 3.18 -4.55 1.18
CA HIS A 33 2.28 -5.52 1.80
C HIS A 33 2.17 -5.31 3.32
N ALA A 34 3.29 -5.06 4.02
CA ALA A 34 3.29 -4.80 5.45
C ALA A 34 2.53 -3.51 5.83
N ILE A 35 2.64 -2.47 5.00
CA ILE A 35 1.85 -1.23 5.14
C ILE A 35 0.37 -1.54 4.95
N ALA A 36 -0.02 -2.22 3.86
CA ALA A 36 -1.42 -2.59 3.61
C ALA A 36 -2.03 -3.41 4.77
N LYS A 37 -1.27 -4.36 5.33
CA LYS A 37 -1.68 -5.13 6.51
C LYS A 37 -1.84 -4.25 7.74
N THR A 38 -0.97 -3.25 7.91
CA THR A 38 -1.01 -2.30 9.02
C THR A 38 -2.20 -1.34 8.92
N GLU A 39 -2.56 -0.97 7.69
CA GLU A 39 -3.63 -0.02 7.38
C GLU A 39 -5.02 -0.64 7.44
N SER A 40 -5.24 -1.73 6.69
CA SER A 40 -6.59 -2.29 6.49
C SER A 40 -6.71 -3.76 6.87
N ASN A 41 -5.64 -4.37 7.39
CA ASN A 41 -5.52 -5.82 7.49
C ASN A 41 -5.82 -6.52 6.15
N LEU A 42 -5.30 -5.93 5.06
CA LEU A 42 -5.47 -6.40 3.68
C LEU A 42 -6.92 -6.37 3.14
N ASN A 43 -7.79 -5.54 3.72
CA ASN A 43 -9.17 -5.39 3.26
C ASN A 43 -9.28 -4.24 2.23
N PRO A 44 -9.51 -4.52 0.93
CA PRO A 44 -9.61 -3.48 -0.09
C PRO A 44 -10.87 -2.64 0.00
N ARG A 45 -11.88 -3.08 0.78
CA ARG A 45 -13.13 -2.34 1.02
C ARG A 45 -13.12 -1.58 2.34
N ALA A 46 -11.98 -1.49 3.02
CA ALA A 46 -11.88 -0.78 4.29
C ALA A 46 -12.19 0.70 4.13
N ILE A 47 -12.93 1.25 5.11
CA ILE A 47 -13.15 2.69 5.24
C ILE A 47 -13.06 3.09 6.71
N ASN A 48 -12.26 4.10 7.00
CA ASN A 48 -12.13 4.66 8.33
C ASN A 48 -12.65 6.11 8.35
N ARG A 49 -13.74 6.37 9.07
CA ARG A 49 -14.34 7.72 9.21
C ARG A 49 -14.07 8.36 10.57
N SER A 50 -13.15 7.83 11.36
CA SER A 50 -12.90 8.28 12.74
C SER A 50 -11.94 9.46 12.86
N ASN A 51 -11.44 10.01 11.75
CA ASN A 51 -10.46 11.11 11.81
C ASN A 51 -11.13 12.39 12.31
N ALA A 52 -10.54 13.01 13.34
CA ALA A 52 -11.12 14.15 14.04
C ALA A 52 -11.34 15.40 13.17
N ASN A 53 -10.65 15.51 12.04
CA ASN A 53 -10.77 16.63 11.11
C ASN A 53 -11.84 16.42 10.01
N GLY A 54 -12.64 15.35 10.11
CA GLY A 54 -13.70 15.02 9.15
C GLY A 54 -13.21 14.35 7.86
N SER A 55 -11.90 14.18 7.67
CA SER A 55 -11.37 13.32 6.62
C SER A 55 -11.68 11.84 6.91
N TYR A 56 -11.54 10.99 5.92
CA TYR A 56 -11.66 9.54 6.06
C TYR A 56 -10.61 8.84 5.18
N ASP A 57 -10.30 7.59 5.52
CA ASP A 57 -9.29 6.79 4.85
C ASP A 57 -9.93 5.65 4.06
N ILE A 58 -9.40 5.37 2.86
CA ILE A 58 -10.11 4.65 1.81
C ILE A 58 -9.27 3.48 1.30
N GLY A 59 -9.88 2.30 1.27
CA GLY A 59 -9.37 1.12 0.58
C GLY A 59 -8.18 0.43 1.26
N LEU A 60 -7.50 -0.41 0.49
CA LEU A 60 -6.45 -1.33 0.95
C LEU A 60 -5.29 -0.61 1.67
N MET A 61 -4.87 0.53 1.12
CA MET A 61 -3.77 1.33 1.66
C MET A 61 -4.23 2.49 2.55
N GLN A 62 -5.52 2.55 2.89
CA GLN A 62 -6.15 3.59 3.70
C GLN A 62 -5.72 5.01 3.24
N ILE A 63 -5.92 5.29 1.95
CA ILE A 63 -5.59 6.61 1.39
C ILE A 63 -6.52 7.65 1.97
N ASN A 64 -5.96 8.66 2.64
CA ASN A 64 -6.75 9.73 3.22
C ASN A 64 -7.44 10.56 2.12
N SER A 65 -8.73 10.83 2.29
CA SER A 65 -9.60 11.64 1.40
C SER A 65 -9.04 13.03 1.05
N SER A 66 -8.14 13.60 1.85
CA SER A 66 -7.45 14.85 1.50
C SER A 66 -6.60 14.76 0.21
N TRP A 67 -6.25 13.56 -0.24
CA TRP A 67 -5.57 13.33 -1.52
C TRP A 67 -6.51 13.40 -2.72
N LEU A 68 -7.83 13.24 -2.57
CA LEU A 68 -8.77 13.16 -3.69
C LEU A 68 -8.68 14.35 -4.68
N PRO A 69 -8.51 15.62 -4.25
CA PRO A 69 -8.33 16.72 -5.19
C PRO A 69 -7.07 16.60 -6.06
N VAL A 70 -6.00 16.01 -5.53
CA VAL A 70 -4.76 15.73 -6.27
C VAL A 70 -5.00 14.55 -7.21
N LEU A 71 -5.50 13.44 -6.69
CA LEU A 71 -5.77 12.20 -7.44
C LEU A 71 -6.66 12.43 -8.66
N ARG A 72 -7.71 13.24 -8.51
CA ARG A 72 -8.64 13.56 -9.60
C ARG A 72 -7.95 14.25 -10.78
N ARG A 73 -6.91 15.07 -10.55
CA ARG A 73 -6.12 15.69 -11.63
C ARG A 73 -5.30 14.67 -12.42
N HIS A 74 -5.06 13.50 -11.83
CA HIS A 74 -4.42 12.35 -12.48
C HIS A 74 -5.43 11.31 -12.99
N GLY A 75 -6.73 11.65 -13.03
CA GLY A 75 -7.77 10.75 -13.51
C GLY A 75 -8.12 9.62 -12.53
N ILE A 76 -7.66 9.68 -11.27
CA ILE A 76 -7.98 8.70 -10.24
C ILE A 76 -9.18 9.20 -9.43
N THR A 77 -10.26 8.44 -9.47
CA THR A 77 -11.49 8.69 -8.71
C THR A 77 -11.44 8.00 -7.35
N GLU A 78 -12.29 8.45 -6.42
CA GLU A 78 -12.45 7.80 -5.11
C GLU A 78 -12.84 6.33 -5.23
N ALA A 79 -13.76 5.99 -6.13
CA ALA A 79 -14.21 4.62 -6.33
C ALA A 79 -13.05 3.68 -6.71
N GLN A 80 -12.09 4.17 -7.50
CA GLN A 80 -10.92 3.37 -7.87
C GLN A 80 -10.00 3.08 -6.68
N LEU A 81 -10.06 3.82 -5.58
CA LEU A 81 -9.25 3.50 -4.38
C LEU A 81 -9.66 2.20 -3.70
N TYR A 82 -10.83 1.65 -4.03
CA TYR A 82 -11.26 0.31 -3.61
C TYR A 82 -10.69 -0.81 -4.50
N GLU A 83 -10.14 -0.48 -5.67
CA GLU A 83 -9.41 -1.43 -6.49
C GLU A 83 -8.02 -1.65 -5.86
N PRO A 84 -7.66 -2.89 -5.48
CA PRO A 84 -6.43 -3.17 -4.74
C PRO A 84 -5.19 -2.53 -5.36
N CYS A 85 -5.02 -2.68 -6.68
CA CYS A 85 -3.82 -2.20 -7.35
C CYS A 85 -3.75 -0.68 -7.47
N VAL A 86 -4.87 0.00 -7.65
CA VAL A 86 -4.89 1.47 -7.63
C VAL A 86 -4.58 1.97 -6.21
N SER A 87 -5.13 1.32 -5.19
CA SER A 87 -4.83 1.66 -3.79
C SER A 87 -3.33 1.50 -3.49
N ILE A 88 -2.72 0.37 -3.91
CA ILE A 88 -1.29 0.09 -3.75
C ILE A 88 -0.43 1.09 -4.50
N GLU A 89 -0.79 1.43 -5.74
CA GLU A 89 -0.10 2.41 -6.58
C GLU A 89 -0.07 3.79 -5.91
N VAL A 90 -1.24 4.25 -5.42
CA VAL A 90 -1.34 5.54 -4.73
C VAL A 90 -0.57 5.51 -3.40
N GLY A 91 -0.65 4.41 -2.64
CA GLY A 91 0.13 4.25 -1.41
C GLY A 91 1.64 4.26 -1.68
N ALA A 92 2.09 3.58 -2.74
CA ALA A 92 3.50 3.58 -3.15
C ALA A 92 3.96 4.97 -3.58
N TRP A 93 3.13 5.72 -4.32
CA TRP A 93 3.41 7.11 -4.68
C TRP A 93 3.59 8.00 -3.45
N ILE A 94 2.68 7.94 -2.48
CA ILE A 94 2.78 8.71 -1.23
C ILE A 94 4.04 8.33 -0.45
N LEU A 95 4.34 7.03 -0.35
CA LEU A 95 5.55 6.57 0.33
C LEU A 95 6.83 7.03 -0.38
N ALA A 96 6.86 7.00 -1.72
CA ALA A 96 7.99 7.50 -2.50
C ALA A 96 8.23 9.00 -2.25
N GLN A 97 7.16 9.80 -2.13
CA GLN A 97 7.26 11.22 -1.75
C GLN A 97 7.91 11.40 -0.37
N ASN A 98 7.52 10.56 0.61
CA ASN A 98 8.11 10.60 1.95
C ASN A 98 9.58 10.18 1.92
N ILE A 99 9.93 9.13 1.17
CA ILE A 99 11.32 8.66 1.01
C ILE A 99 12.18 9.74 0.35
N HIS A 100 11.66 10.41 -0.67
CA HIS A 100 12.35 11.52 -1.32
C HIS A 100 12.66 12.66 -0.34
N GLN A 101 11.71 13.00 0.53
CA GLN A 101 11.87 14.11 1.50
C GLN A 101 12.71 13.74 2.73
N LEU A 102 12.64 12.50 3.20
CA LEU A 102 13.15 12.09 4.51
C LEU A 102 14.25 11.01 4.43
N GLY A 103 14.65 10.63 3.22
CA GLY A 103 15.54 9.51 2.95
C GLY A 103 14.87 8.15 3.13
N ASN A 104 15.51 7.11 2.59
CA ASN A 104 15.06 5.73 2.74
C ASN A 104 15.23 5.25 4.19
N SER A 105 14.21 5.49 5.02
CA SER A 105 14.29 5.31 6.47
C SER A 105 12.93 4.92 7.08
N TRP A 106 12.95 4.36 8.28
CA TRP A 106 11.74 4.14 9.08
C TRP A 106 10.99 5.43 9.43
N THR A 107 11.70 6.56 9.42
CA THR A 107 11.09 7.89 9.52
C THR A 107 10.20 8.18 8.30
N ALA A 108 10.65 7.88 7.09
CA ALA A 108 9.83 8.03 5.87
C ALA A 108 8.62 7.08 5.87
N VAL A 109 8.82 5.82 6.27
CA VAL A 109 7.72 4.84 6.40
C VAL A 109 6.66 5.33 7.38
N GLY A 110 7.07 5.78 8.55
CA GLY A 110 6.11 6.30 9.52
C GLY A 110 5.39 7.56 9.05
N ALA A 111 6.05 8.40 8.24
CA ALA A 111 5.48 9.67 7.77
C ALA A 111 4.22 9.44 6.91
N TYR A 112 4.07 8.23 6.38
CA TYR A 112 2.87 7.78 5.68
C TYR A 112 1.60 7.98 6.53
N ASN A 113 1.68 7.70 7.83
CA ASN A 113 0.54 7.82 8.74
C ASN A 113 0.47 9.19 9.43
N SER A 114 1.61 9.77 9.81
CA SER A 114 1.61 11.04 10.54
C SER A 114 2.95 11.79 10.47
N PRO A 115 2.94 13.12 10.34
CA PRO A 115 4.16 13.93 10.44
C PRO A 115 4.68 14.04 11.89
N LYS A 116 3.84 13.77 12.90
CA LYS A 116 4.21 13.90 14.32
C LYS A 116 5.18 12.79 14.73
N ALA A 117 6.39 13.15 15.14
CA ALA A 117 7.49 12.22 15.40
C ALA A 117 7.11 10.99 16.26
N ALA A 118 6.45 11.20 17.41
CA ALA A 118 6.05 10.10 18.29
C ALA A 118 5.04 9.14 17.64
N THR A 119 4.05 9.67 16.92
CA THR A 119 3.06 8.85 16.19
C THR A 119 3.71 8.08 15.04
N ARG A 120 4.60 8.77 14.33
CA ARG A 120 5.38 8.23 13.21
C ARG A 120 6.19 7.00 13.61
N LEU A 121 6.92 7.08 14.72
CA LEU A 121 7.74 5.97 15.23
C LEU A 121 6.88 4.78 15.66
N ARG A 122 5.75 5.02 16.35
CA ARG A 122 4.82 3.94 16.73
C ARG A 122 4.25 3.23 15.51
N TYR A 123 3.89 3.98 14.48
CA TYR A 123 3.41 3.41 13.23
C TYR A 123 4.49 2.60 12.52
N ALA A 124 5.70 3.14 12.36
CA ALA A 124 6.82 2.44 11.74
C ALA A 124 7.11 1.09 12.43
N ALA A 125 7.04 1.06 13.77
CA ALA A 125 7.19 -0.19 14.52
C ALA A 125 6.05 -1.19 14.26
N ARG A 126 4.81 -0.75 14.02
CA ARG A 126 3.69 -1.62 13.61
C ARG A 126 3.95 -2.22 12.23
N VAL A 127 4.39 -1.41 11.27
CA VAL A 127 4.74 -1.87 9.92
C VAL A 127 5.88 -2.89 9.98
N TYR A 128 6.92 -2.61 10.75
CA TYR A 128 8.05 -3.53 10.92
C TYR A 128 7.60 -4.92 11.42
N ARG A 129 6.69 -4.99 12.40
CA ARG A 129 6.15 -6.26 12.89
C ARG A 129 5.31 -7.04 11.88
N ASN A 130 4.84 -6.36 10.83
CA ASN A 130 4.06 -6.96 9.75
C ASN A 130 4.90 -7.35 8.54
N LEU A 131 6.23 -7.10 8.54
CA LEU A 131 7.13 -7.62 7.53
C LEU A 131 7.14 -9.15 7.56
N THR A 132 7.15 -9.78 6.39
CA THR A 132 7.31 -11.23 6.30
C THR A 132 8.77 -11.60 6.60
N PRO A 133 9.06 -12.86 7.02
CA PRO A 133 10.43 -13.30 7.27
C PRO A 133 11.38 -13.10 6.08
N GLU A 134 10.88 -13.20 4.85
CA GLU A 134 11.65 -12.97 3.62
C GLU A 134 12.07 -11.51 3.45
N ALA A 135 11.32 -10.58 4.04
CA ALA A 135 11.59 -9.15 4.00
C ALA A 135 12.52 -8.67 5.13
N ALA A 136 12.76 -9.53 6.13
CA ALA A 136 13.59 -9.24 7.30
C ALA A 136 15.03 -9.78 7.16
N ARG A 137 15.33 -10.46 6.05
CA ARG A 137 16.68 -10.93 5.67
C ARG A 137 17.34 -9.91 4.76
#